data_AF-A0A5U7AS63-F1
#
_entry.id   AF-A0A5U7AS63-F1
#
_cell.length_a   1.000
_cell.length_b   1.000
_cell.length_c   1.000
_cell.angle_alpha   90.00
_cell.angle_beta   90.00
_cell.angle_gamma   90.00
#
_symmetry.space_group_name_H-M   'P 1'
#
loop_
_entity.id
_entity.type
_entity.pdbx_description
1 polymer ?
#
loop_
_entity_poly.entity_id
_entity_poly.type
_entity_poly.pdbx_seq_one_letter_code
_entity_poly.pdbx_strand_id
1 'polypeptide(L)'
;MATIDFIPDKLNTRPVVWRGFTIEELGLTALAGLAIGFVLAIFIMPFTSWIAFPMLMILMPIPTAWLSGGWLMRYKRNKPDHYLWQRVSLLRARFLSPGEHGSIAAGSYRFITLSRAWELKRTRRKGLI
;
A
#
# COMPACT_ATOMS: atom_id res chain seq x y z
N MET A 1 -6.87 -39.16 -8.89
CA MET A 1 -6.57 -37.73 -9.07
C MET A 1 -6.74 -37.07 -7.71
N ALA A 2 -5.68 -36.51 -7.14
CA ALA A 2 -5.77 -35.79 -5.87
C ALA A 2 -6.27 -34.36 -6.17
N THR A 3 -7.56 -34.14 -5.99
CA THR A 3 -8.14 -32.78 -6.03
C THR A 3 -7.79 -32.11 -4.72
N ILE A 4 -6.90 -31.12 -4.76
CA ILE A 4 -6.58 -30.31 -3.58
C ILE A 4 -7.79 -29.41 -3.34
N ASP A 5 -8.51 -29.66 -2.24
CA ASP A 5 -9.77 -28.99 -1.87
C ASP A 5 -9.56 -27.54 -1.40
N PHE A 6 -8.31 -27.15 -1.15
CA PHE A 6 -7.92 -25.84 -0.63
C PHE A 6 -6.81 -25.20 -1.47
N ILE A 7 -7.13 -24.06 -2.09
CA ILE A 7 -6.11 -23.18 -2.65
C ILE A 7 -5.37 -22.50 -1.49
N PRO A 8 -4.02 -22.62 -1.41
CA PRO A 8 -3.26 -21.95 -0.38
C PRO A 8 -3.30 -20.43 -0.57
N ASP A 9 -3.51 -19.67 0.49
CA ASP A 9 -3.57 -18.19 0.48
C ASP A 9 -2.33 -17.54 -0.15
N LYS A 10 -1.18 -18.23 -0.12
CA LYS A 10 0.05 -17.80 -0.80
C LYS A 10 -0.12 -17.63 -2.31
N LEU A 11 -1.03 -18.37 -2.93
CA LEU A 11 -1.33 -18.23 -4.36
C LEU A 11 -2.03 -16.90 -4.68
N ASN A 12 -2.74 -16.32 -3.70
CA ASN A 12 -3.41 -15.02 -3.86
C ASN A 12 -2.50 -13.84 -3.48
N THR A 13 -1.31 -14.11 -2.95
CA THR A 13 -0.36 -13.03 -2.60
C THR A 13 0.33 -12.48 -3.83
N ARG A 14 0.45 -11.14 -3.90
CA ARG A 14 1.12 -10.47 -5.02
C ARG A 14 2.61 -10.84 -5.03
N PRO A 15 3.17 -11.18 -6.20
CA PRO A 15 4.57 -11.58 -6.27
C PRO A 15 5.50 -10.40 -5.97
N VAL A 16 6.61 -10.72 -5.30
CA VAL A 16 7.74 -9.79 -5.13
C VAL A 16 8.58 -9.80 -6.42
N VAL A 17 8.84 -8.62 -6.96
CA VAL A 17 9.58 -8.44 -8.22
C VAL A 17 11.02 -8.04 -7.96
N TRP A 18 11.25 -7.09 -7.05
CA TRP A 18 12.59 -6.54 -6.83
C TRP A 18 12.83 -6.14 -5.38
N ARG A 19 13.89 -6.63 -4.74
CA ARG A 19 14.27 -6.34 -3.33
C ARG A 19 13.09 -6.34 -2.32
N GLY A 20 12.08 -7.17 -2.52
CA GLY A 20 10.88 -7.27 -1.67
C GLY A 20 9.73 -6.29 -1.99
N PHE A 21 9.86 -5.54 -3.08
CA PHE A 21 8.77 -4.75 -3.66
C PHE A 21 7.87 -5.63 -4.52
N THR A 22 6.57 -5.42 -4.37
CA THR A 22 5.56 -5.79 -5.36
C THR A 22 5.56 -4.77 -6.50
N ILE A 23 4.91 -5.09 -7.63
CA ILE A 23 4.82 -4.20 -8.81
C ILE A 23 4.27 -2.82 -8.43
N GLU A 24 3.22 -2.77 -7.62
CA GLU A 24 2.57 -1.52 -7.23
C GLU A 24 3.45 -0.66 -6.33
N GLU A 25 4.19 -1.28 -5.41
CA GLU A 25 5.11 -0.56 -4.52
C GLU A 25 6.35 -0.07 -5.27
N LEU A 26 6.85 -0.86 -6.23
CA LEU A 26 7.92 -0.41 -7.12
C LEU A 26 7.46 0.77 -7.98
N GLY A 27 6.23 0.72 -8.51
CA GLY A 27 5.63 1.85 -9.24
C GLY A 27 5.49 3.10 -8.38
N LEU A 28 5.03 2.96 -7.13
CA LEU A 28 4.92 4.08 -6.19
C LEU A 28 6.28 4.69 -5.84
N THR A 29 7.30 3.85 -5.62
CA THR A 29 8.66 4.35 -5.35
C THR A 29 9.28 5.01 -6.57
N ALA A 30 9.04 4.50 -7.77
CA ALA A 30 9.46 5.16 -9.00
C ALA A 30 8.78 6.53 -9.18
N LEU A 31 7.48 6.62 -8.89
CA LEU A 31 6.73 7.88 -8.94
C LEU A 31 7.24 8.88 -7.89
N ALA A 32 7.54 8.41 -6.67
CA ALA A 32 8.18 9.23 -5.65
C ALA A 32 9.58 9.70 -6.09
N GLY A 33 10.36 8.83 -6.74
CA GLY A 33 11.65 9.19 -7.32
C GLY A 33 11.55 10.24 -8.42
N LEU A 34 10.53 10.17 -9.27
CA LEU A 34 10.25 11.18 -10.29
C LEU A 34 9.89 12.52 -9.65
N ALA A 35 9.07 12.52 -8.60
CA ALA A 35 8.73 13.74 -7.85
C ALA A 35 9.97 14.35 -7.16
N ILE A 36 10.83 13.52 -6.56
CA ILE A 36 12.10 13.95 -5.97
C ILE A 36 13.02 14.54 -7.06
N GLY A 37 13.12 13.89 -8.22
CA GLY A 37 13.88 14.40 -9.36
C GLY A 37 13.37 15.71 -9.91
N PHE A 38 12.04 15.90 -9.95
CA PHE A 38 11.44 17.17 -10.33
C PHE A 38 11.78 18.29 -9.34
N VAL A 39 11.67 18.04 -8.03
CA VAL A 39 12.03 19.02 -7.00
C VAL A 39 13.52 19.36 -7.06
N LEU A 40 14.40 18.35 -7.16
CA LEU A 40 15.84 18.56 -7.32
C LEU A 40 16.19 19.33 -8.59
N ALA A 41 15.47 19.09 -9.69
CA ALA A 41 15.68 19.81 -10.93
C ALA A 41 15.42 21.31 -10.77
N ILE A 42 14.43 21.73 -9.98
CA ILE A 42 14.19 23.16 -9.71
C ILE A 42 15.40 23.82 -9.05
N PHE A 43 16.07 23.12 -8.12
CA PHE A 43 17.26 23.64 -7.45
C PHE A 43 18.51 23.63 -8.32
N ILE A 44 18.63 22.65 -9.23
CA ILE A 44 19.80 22.47 -10.11
C ILE A 44 19.66 23.27 -11.42
N MET A 45 18.44 23.59 -11.84
CA MET A 45 18.12 24.33 -13.07
C MET A 45 18.95 25.61 -13.25
N PRO A 46 19.23 26.45 -12.22
CA PRO A 46 20.05 27.64 -12.39
C PRO A 46 21.47 27.37 -12.89
N PHE A 47 21.99 26.16 -12.67
CA PHE A 47 23.36 25.78 -13.04
C PHE A 47 23.43 25.01 -14.37
N THR A 48 22.39 24.26 -14.72
CA THR A 48 22.41 23.30 -15.86
C THR A 48 21.34 23.59 -16.92
N SER A 49 20.54 24.64 -16.73
CA SER A 49 19.41 25.01 -17.59
C SER A 49 18.28 23.97 -17.61
N TRP A 50 17.35 24.09 -18.57
CA TRP A 50 16.15 23.25 -18.72
C TRP A 50 16.43 21.74 -18.79
N ILE A 51 17.63 21.35 -19.24
CA ILE A 51 18.07 19.95 -19.38
C ILE A 51 18.05 19.20 -18.03
N ALA A 52 18.14 19.92 -16.91
CA ALA A 52 18.07 19.34 -15.57
C ALA A 52 16.77 18.53 -15.33
N PHE A 53 15.63 18.97 -15.87
CA PHE A 53 14.33 18.30 -15.66
C PHE A 53 14.30 16.86 -16.18
N PRO A 54 14.46 16.61 -17.50
CA PRO A 54 14.39 15.24 -18.02
C PRO A 54 15.49 14.35 -17.45
N MET A 55 16.70 14.88 -17.24
CA MET A 55 17.81 14.10 -16.67
C MET A 55 17.51 13.63 -15.25
N LEU A 56 17.12 14.54 -14.35
CA LEU A 56 16.90 14.17 -12.95
C LEU A 56 15.62 13.37 -12.75
N MET A 57 14.55 13.66 -13.50
CA MET A 57 13.30 12.91 -13.42
C MET A 57 13.44 11.45 -13.87
N ILE A 58 14.26 11.18 -14.90
CA ILE A 58 14.53 9.81 -15.37
C ILE A 58 15.53 9.09 -14.47
N LEU A 59 16.54 9.81 -13.95
CA LEU A 59 17.61 9.20 -13.17
C LEU A 59 17.22 8.90 -11.72
N MET A 60 16.44 9.77 -11.06
CA MET A 60 16.12 9.66 -9.62
C MET A 60 15.29 8.46 -9.16
N PRO A 61 14.41 7.84 -9.99
CA PRO A 61 13.74 6.58 -9.63
C PRO A 61 14.68 5.43 -9.24
N ILE A 62 15.87 5.37 -9.84
CA ILE A 62 16.85 4.29 -9.58
C ILE A 62 17.41 4.34 -8.13
N PRO A 63 18.07 5.44 -7.71
CA PRO A 63 18.61 5.52 -6.35
C PRO A 63 17.50 5.50 -5.29
N THR A 64 16.33 6.07 -5.57
CA THR A 64 15.21 6.06 -4.61
C THR A 64 14.65 4.67 -4.39
N ALA A 65 14.47 3.86 -5.44
CA ALA A 65 14.10 2.45 -5.30
C ALA A 65 15.19 1.68 -4.52
N TRP A 66 16.47 1.93 -4.82
CA TRP A 66 17.59 1.24 -4.19
C TRP A 66 17.71 1.52 -2.69
N LEU A 67 17.55 2.77 -2.27
CA LEU A 67 17.57 3.16 -0.87
C LEU A 67 16.31 2.69 -0.12
N SER A 68 15.14 2.82 -0.74
CA SER A 68 13.87 2.47 -0.10
C SER A 68 13.67 0.97 0.06
N GLY A 69 14.26 0.11 -0.78
CA GLY A 69 14.08 -1.35 -0.70
C GLY A 69 14.49 -1.95 0.64
N GLY A 70 15.65 -1.55 1.18
CA GLY A 70 16.11 -2.00 2.49
C GLY A 70 15.21 -1.52 3.63
N TRP A 71 14.72 -0.28 3.53
CA TRP A 71 13.82 0.31 4.51
C TRP A 71 12.44 -0.36 4.49
N LEU A 72 11.86 -0.58 3.31
CA LEU A 72 10.56 -1.22 3.16
C LEU A 72 10.57 -2.67 3.64
N MET A 73 11.66 -3.40 3.38
CA MET A 73 11.82 -4.76 3.88
C MET A 73 11.86 -4.82 5.41
N ARG A 74 12.55 -3.88 6.06
CA ARG A 74 12.54 -3.76 7.53
C ARG A 74 11.16 -3.41 8.05
N TYR A 75 10.47 -2.49 7.39
CA TYR A 75 9.13 -2.06 7.76
C TYR A 75 8.08 -3.18 7.61
N LYS A 76 8.21 -4.04 6.59
CA LYS A 76 7.35 -5.20 6.36
C LYS A 76 7.63 -6.38 7.30
N ARG A 77 8.69 -6.37 8.11
CA ARG A 77 9.00 -7.49 9.02
C ARG A 77 7.86 -7.72 10.02
N ASN A 78 7.48 -8.98 10.19
CA ASN A 78 6.44 -9.43 11.13
C ASN A 78 5.05 -8.78 10.88
N LYS A 79 4.80 -8.25 9.68
CA LYS A 79 3.49 -7.73 9.27
C LYS A 79 2.81 -8.76 8.35
N PRO A 80 1.46 -8.84 8.37
CA PRO A 80 0.72 -9.71 7.48
C PRO A 80 0.91 -9.32 6.01
N ASP A 81 0.70 -10.29 5.11
CA ASP A 81 0.71 -10.05 3.67
C ASP A 81 -0.32 -8.95 3.31
N HIS A 82 -0.02 -8.08 2.34
CA HIS A 82 -0.83 -6.91 1.93
C HIS A 82 -1.01 -5.78 2.95
N TYR A 83 -0.28 -5.77 4.07
CA TYR A 83 -0.42 -4.76 5.13
C TYR A 83 -0.36 -3.30 4.65
N LEU A 84 0.56 -2.97 3.73
CA LEU A 84 0.70 -1.60 3.22
C LEU A 84 -0.54 -1.13 2.47
N TRP A 85 -1.09 -1.99 1.60
CA TRP A 85 -2.26 -1.65 0.82
C TRP A 85 -3.51 -1.53 1.69
N GLN A 86 -3.66 -2.42 2.68
CA GLN A 86 -4.70 -2.29 3.70
C GLN A 86 -4.58 -0.98 4.49
N ARG A 87 -3.36 -0.54 4.81
CA ARG A 87 -3.14 0.71 5.55
C ARG A 87 -3.46 1.93 4.68
N VAL A 88 -3.11 1.91 3.39
CA VAL A 88 -3.49 2.96 2.43
C VAL A 88 -5.00 3.01 2.23
N SER A 89 -5.66 1.86 2.10
CA SER A 89 -7.12 1.82 1.96
C SER A 89 -7.84 2.32 3.22
N LEU A 90 -7.34 1.97 4.41
CA LEU A 90 -7.85 2.50 5.68
C LEU A 90 -7.63 4.01 5.82
N LEU A 91 -6.46 4.52 5.45
CA LEU A 91 -6.19 5.96 5.45
C LEU A 91 -7.11 6.68 4.47
N ARG A 92 -7.25 6.16 3.25
CA ARG A 92 -8.16 6.69 2.23
C ARG A 92 -9.59 6.72 2.75
N ALA A 93 -10.07 5.63 3.34
CA ALA A 93 -11.39 5.56 3.95
C ALA A 93 -11.58 6.61 5.04
N ARG A 94 -10.58 6.80 5.92
CA ARG A 94 -10.65 7.79 7.01
C ARG A 94 -10.63 9.25 6.50
N PHE A 95 -9.85 9.54 5.46
CA PHE A 95 -9.76 10.89 4.91
C PHE A 95 -10.96 11.26 4.03
N LEU A 96 -11.48 10.33 3.24
CA LEU A 96 -12.57 10.59 2.28
C LEU A 96 -13.99 10.27 2.82
N SER A 97 -14.10 9.57 3.95
CA SER A 97 -15.37 9.37 4.67
C SER A 97 -15.21 9.76 6.14
N PRO A 98 -15.32 11.06 6.48
CA PRO A 98 -15.28 11.52 7.87
C PRO A 98 -16.50 11.08 8.71
N GLY A 99 -17.55 10.52 8.08
CA GLY A 99 -18.77 10.05 8.74
C GLY A 99 -18.97 8.54 8.60
N GLU A 100 -19.83 7.97 9.46
CA GLU A 100 -20.19 6.53 9.49
C GLU A 100 -20.86 6.02 8.20
N HIS A 101 -21.21 6.93 7.29
CA HIS A 101 -21.82 6.64 6.00
C HIS A 101 -20.74 6.72 4.92
N GLY A 102 -20.31 5.54 4.44
CA GLY A 102 -19.30 5.44 3.40
C GLY A 102 -19.64 6.30 2.18
N SER A 103 -18.67 7.07 1.68
CA SER A 103 -18.84 7.93 0.52
C SER A 103 -18.68 7.12 -0.77
N ILE A 104 -19.61 7.29 -1.71
CA ILE A 104 -19.61 6.65 -3.04
C ILE A 104 -18.34 7.03 -3.83
N ALA A 105 -17.80 8.23 -3.59
CA ALA A 105 -16.55 8.71 -4.18
C ALA A 105 -15.30 7.91 -3.75
N ALA A 106 -15.32 7.25 -2.60
CA ALA A 106 -14.22 6.44 -2.11
C ALA A 106 -14.23 4.99 -2.65
N GLY A 107 -15.29 4.60 -3.38
CA GLY A 107 -15.57 3.21 -3.71
C GLY A 107 -16.00 2.47 -2.45
N SER A 108 -17.29 2.19 -2.34
CA SER A 108 -18.00 1.73 -1.15
C SER A 108 -17.42 0.46 -0.49
N TYR A 109 -16.33 0.58 0.25
CA TYR A 109 -15.89 -0.41 1.21
C TYR A 109 -16.18 0.15 2.60
N ARG A 110 -17.29 -0.29 3.23
CA ARG A 110 -17.49 -0.16 4.68
C ARG A 110 -16.37 -0.97 5.35
N PHE A 111 -15.20 -0.36 5.52
CA PHE A 111 -14.18 -0.91 6.38
C PHE A 111 -14.75 -0.98 7.78
N ILE A 112 -14.77 -2.17 8.37
CA ILE A 112 -15.11 -2.36 9.77
C ILE A 112 -13.90 -1.84 10.57
N THR A 113 -13.89 -0.54 10.84
CA THR A 113 -12.83 0.14 11.60
C THR A 113 -13.04 0.05 13.10
N LEU A 114 -14.27 -0.28 13.52
CA LEU A 114 -14.65 -0.42 14.93
C LEU A 114 -14.68 -1.89 15.32
N SER A 115 -13.81 -2.29 16.24
CA SER A 115 -13.95 -3.58 16.92
C SER A 115 -14.93 -3.42 18.09
N ARG A 116 -16.20 -3.75 17.84
CA ARG A 116 -17.22 -3.86 18.90
C ARG A 116 -17.12 -5.19 19.65
N ALA A 117 -15.89 -5.57 20.02
CA ALA A 117 -15.60 -6.85 20.68
C ALA A 117 -16.37 -7.03 22.00
N TRP A 118 -16.67 -5.92 22.67
CA TRP A 118 -17.42 -5.87 23.93
C TRP A 118 -18.94 -5.90 23.76
N GLU A 119 -19.45 -5.73 22.54
CA GLU A 119 -20.90 -5.69 22.26
C GLU A 119 -21.46 -7.06 21.86
N LEU A 120 -20.60 -7.99 21.44
CA LEU A 120 -20.97 -9.36 21.11
C LEU A 120 -21.22 -10.18 22.37
N LYS A 121 -22.39 -10.02 22.99
CA LYS A 121 -22.91 -10.99 23.97
C LYS A 121 -23.26 -12.29 23.23
N ARG A 122 -22.67 -13.42 23.66
CA ARG A 122 -23.09 -14.75 23.19
C ARG A 122 -24.60 -14.91 23.41
N THR A 123 -25.37 -15.03 22.33
CA THR A 123 -26.78 -15.41 22.43
C THR A 123 -26.81 -16.87 22.88
N ARG A 124 -27.18 -17.10 24.15
CA ARG A 124 -27.37 -18.45 24.68
C ARG A 124 -28.56 -19.04 23.93
N ARG A 125 -28.31 -19.97 22.99
CA ARG A 125 -29.36 -20.74 22.35
C ARG A 125 -30.01 -21.58 23.47
N LYS A 126 -31.20 -21.18 23.94
CA LYS A 126 -32.00 -22.04 24.81
C LYS A 126 -32.31 -23.29 23.99
N GLY A 127 -31.78 -24.43 24.41
CA GLY A 127 -32.15 -25.71 23.84
C GLY A 127 -33.66 -25.88 23.98
N LEU A 128 -34.33 -26.09 22.84
CA LEU A 128 -35.64 -26.71 22.83
C LEU A 128 -35.42 -28.17 23.20
N ILE A 129 -35.93 -28.53 24.37
CA ILE A 129 -36.24 -29.92 24.76
C ILE A 129 -37.58 -30.26 24.12
#